data_AF-A0A810DYS5-F1
#
_entry.id   AF-A0A810DYS5-F1
#
_cell.length_a   1.000
_cell.length_b   1.000
_cell.length_c   1.000
_cell.angle_alpha   90.00
_cell.angle_beta   90.00
_cell.angle_gamma   90.00
#
_symmetry.space_group_name_H-M   'P 1'
#
loop_
_entity.id
_entity.type
_entity.pdbx_description
1 polymer ?
#
loop_
_entity_poly.entity_id
_entity_poly.type
_entity_poly.pdbx_seq_one_letter_code
_entity_poly.pdbx_strand_id
1 'polypeptide(L)'
;MIKNGDSSSLNTQLDLSANIAGITFKNPIVMASGTFGFGKEYAKYYDINELGGISGKGLTLQPKAGNQGTRVYETASGMLNSVGLENPGIPAFLEKECAYWETLDTARIVNLGGNTFEDYVTGAELIQQDADRRSDSGRKAVDMIELNISCPNVKEGGIAFGIRTCDARELVRAVRRATSLPLSVKLSPNAEDVADMALMCQEEGADAVSLINTISGMKIDVRRRRSVFNNLYAGLSGPAIKPIALRMVHQVAKRVEIPIIGMGGISSATDIIEFIMAGATVVQVGTYNFMNLRAGEDLLRDLRQFMIEENIYSLDEIRGIV
;
A
#
# COMPACT_ATOMS: atom_id res chain seq x y z
N MET A 1 25.94 17.77 -31.92
CA MET A 1 25.04 18.86 -31.48
C MET A 1 23.62 18.35 -31.61
N ILE A 2 23.10 17.72 -30.56
CA ILE A 2 21.69 17.35 -30.50
C ILE A 2 20.95 18.60 -30.06
N LYS A 3 19.97 19.01 -30.86
CA LYS A 3 19.17 20.20 -30.62
C LYS A 3 18.46 20.05 -29.28
N ASN A 4 18.59 21.06 -28.41
CA ASN A 4 17.69 21.31 -27.29
C ASN A 4 16.29 21.54 -27.85
N GLY A 5 15.55 20.44 -28.08
CA GLY A 5 14.12 20.45 -28.23
C GLY A 5 13.50 20.82 -26.88
N ASP A 6 12.53 21.71 -26.93
CA ASP A 6 11.82 22.29 -25.79
C ASP A 6 11.30 21.18 -24.85
N SER A 7 11.98 20.96 -23.71
CA SER A 7 11.60 19.93 -22.74
C SER A 7 10.21 20.16 -22.15
N SER A 8 9.67 21.38 -22.29
CA SER A 8 8.32 21.75 -21.86
C SER A 8 7.22 21.12 -22.74
N SER A 9 7.45 20.92 -24.04
CA SER A 9 6.45 20.35 -24.96
C SER A 9 6.36 18.82 -24.92
N LEU A 10 7.43 18.13 -24.48
CA LEU A 10 7.42 16.68 -24.28
C LEU A 10 6.68 16.29 -22.99
N ASN A 11 6.76 17.12 -21.96
CA ASN A 11 6.12 16.88 -20.67
C ASN A 11 4.57 16.92 -20.76
N THR A 12 4.02 17.49 -21.84
CA THR A 12 2.58 17.55 -22.12
C THR A 12 2.06 16.34 -22.91
N GLN A 13 2.94 15.41 -23.34
CA GLN A 13 2.57 14.19 -24.07
C GLN A 13 2.63 12.90 -23.22
N LEU A 14 3.20 12.94 -22.01
CA LEU A 14 3.31 11.74 -21.17
C LEU A 14 1.99 11.45 -20.45
N ASP A 15 1.50 10.22 -20.58
CA ASP A 15 0.42 9.69 -19.78
C ASP A 15 0.98 8.80 -18.66
N LEU A 16 1.02 9.35 -17.45
CA LEU A 16 1.39 8.59 -16.26
C LEU A 16 0.17 7.96 -15.58
N SER A 17 -1.05 8.29 -16.04
CA SER A 17 -2.26 7.94 -15.32
C SER A 17 -2.49 6.42 -15.30
N ALA A 18 -3.22 5.97 -14.29
CA ALA A 18 -3.60 4.57 -14.15
C ALA A 18 -5.03 4.47 -13.64
N ASN A 19 -5.72 3.39 -13.99
CA ASN A 19 -7.04 3.08 -13.47
C ASN A 19 -7.02 1.78 -12.65
N ILE A 20 -7.60 1.82 -11.46
CA ILE A 20 -7.88 0.62 -10.67
C ILE A 20 -9.34 0.68 -10.24
N ALA A 21 -10.13 -0.28 -10.71
CA ALA A 21 -11.53 -0.44 -10.32
C ALA A 21 -12.36 0.85 -10.50
N GLY A 22 -12.13 1.59 -11.58
CA GLY A 22 -12.79 2.86 -11.86
C GLY A 22 -12.19 4.09 -11.16
N ILE A 23 -11.19 3.91 -10.29
CA ILE A 23 -10.47 5.01 -9.64
C ILE A 23 -9.31 5.43 -10.54
N THR A 24 -9.26 6.73 -10.86
CA THR A 24 -8.16 7.31 -11.63
C THR A 24 -7.05 7.78 -10.70
N PHE A 25 -5.85 7.30 -10.94
CA PHE A 25 -4.60 7.73 -10.33
C PHE A 25 -3.87 8.62 -11.34
N LYS A 26 -3.44 9.81 -10.94
CA LYS A 26 -2.76 10.78 -11.85
C LYS A 26 -1.38 10.32 -12.29
N ASN A 27 -0.77 9.44 -11.52
CA ASN A 27 0.51 8.78 -11.77
C ASN A 27 0.55 7.47 -10.94
N PRO A 28 1.51 6.55 -11.13
CA PRO A 28 1.50 5.28 -10.43
C PRO A 28 1.98 5.37 -8.97
N ILE A 29 2.34 6.56 -8.46
CA ILE A 29 3.01 6.68 -7.16
C ILE A 29 1.97 6.84 -6.05
N VAL A 30 1.86 5.82 -5.21
CA VAL A 30 1.02 5.81 -4.02
C VAL A 30 1.90 5.76 -2.78
N MET A 31 1.60 6.53 -1.73
CA MET A 31 2.34 6.41 -0.47
C MET A 31 1.82 5.24 0.37
N ALA A 32 2.71 4.38 0.86
CA ALA A 32 2.32 3.13 1.49
C ALA A 32 1.79 3.32 2.92
N SER A 33 0.80 2.49 3.27
CA SER A 33 0.23 2.44 4.62
C SER A 33 1.30 2.31 5.71
N GLY A 34 1.13 3.09 6.78
CA GLY A 34 1.98 3.04 7.96
C GLY A 34 3.27 3.87 7.88
N THR A 35 3.59 4.43 6.72
CA THR A 35 4.81 5.26 6.51
C THR A 35 4.51 6.72 6.20
N PHE A 36 3.25 7.04 5.91
CA PHE A 36 2.81 8.36 5.46
C PHE A 36 1.70 8.97 6.34
N GLY A 37 1.41 8.36 7.50
CA GLY A 37 0.33 8.79 8.39
C GLY A 37 -1.02 8.83 7.66
N PHE A 38 -1.69 9.97 7.74
CA PHE A 38 -2.85 10.31 6.91
C PHE A 38 -2.53 11.44 5.90
N GLY A 39 -1.25 11.71 5.65
CA GLY A 39 -0.75 12.71 4.68
C GLY A 39 -0.34 14.06 5.27
N LYS A 40 -0.97 14.49 6.38
CA LYS A 40 -0.80 15.83 6.98
C LYS A 40 0.64 16.19 7.31
N GLU A 41 1.42 15.23 7.79
CA GLU A 41 2.82 15.45 8.18
C GLU A 41 3.68 15.76 6.96
N TYR A 42 3.48 15.04 5.86
CA TYR A 42 4.27 15.17 4.64
C TYR A 42 3.80 16.32 3.74
N ALA A 43 2.52 16.68 3.79
CA ALA A 43 1.96 17.86 3.11
C ALA A 43 2.60 19.19 3.53
N LYS A 44 3.36 19.20 4.64
CA LYS A 44 4.15 20.36 5.08
C LYS A 44 5.45 20.53 4.26
N TYR A 45 5.89 19.50 3.56
CA TYR A 45 7.16 19.49 2.83
C TYR A 45 6.96 19.65 1.32
N TYR A 46 5.92 19.04 0.73
CA TYR A 46 5.62 19.14 -0.70
C TYR A 46 4.10 18.99 -0.95
N ASP A 47 3.64 19.36 -2.15
CA ASP A 47 2.24 19.20 -2.52
C ASP A 47 1.90 17.73 -2.78
N ILE A 48 1.28 17.09 -1.78
CA ILE A 48 0.89 15.68 -1.88
C ILE A 48 -0.26 15.45 -2.87
N ASN A 49 -0.91 16.51 -3.37
CA ASN A 49 -1.91 16.37 -4.44
C ASN A 49 -1.25 16.02 -5.78
N GLU A 50 0.07 16.17 -5.94
CA GLU A 50 0.75 15.67 -7.13
C GLU A 50 0.85 14.14 -7.16
N LEU A 51 0.60 13.45 -6.06
CA LEU A 51 0.67 11.99 -5.98
C LEU A 51 -0.48 11.30 -6.71
N GLY A 52 -0.24 10.06 -7.13
CA GLY A 52 -1.29 9.17 -7.63
C GLY A 52 -2.27 8.75 -6.54
N GLY A 53 -1.76 8.51 -5.33
CA GLY A 53 -2.60 8.19 -4.17
C GLY A 53 -1.88 8.21 -2.82
N ILE A 54 -2.66 8.05 -1.77
CA ILE A 54 -2.19 7.74 -0.42
C ILE A 54 -2.92 6.51 0.11
N SER A 55 -2.17 5.56 0.66
CA SER A 55 -2.71 4.51 1.52
C SER A 55 -2.47 4.93 2.97
N GLY A 56 -3.56 5.27 3.65
CA GLY A 56 -3.52 5.79 5.02
C GLY A 56 -2.97 4.78 6.02
N LYS A 57 -2.68 5.23 7.24
CA LYS A 57 -2.31 4.36 8.36
C LYS A 57 -3.32 3.21 8.49
N GLY A 58 -2.82 1.98 8.65
CA GLY A 58 -3.66 0.81 8.92
C GLY A 58 -4.56 1.02 10.14
N LEU A 59 -5.86 0.97 9.92
CA LEU A 59 -6.89 1.17 10.93
C LEU A 59 -7.37 -0.17 11.47
N THR A 60 -7.74 -0.19 12.74
CA THR A 60 -8.55 -1.25 13.33
C THR A 60 -9.88 -0.67 13.76
N LEU A 61 -10.90 -1.52 13.97
CA LEU A 61 -12.21 -1.07 14.44
C LEU A 61 -12.09 -0.18 15.69
N GLN A 62 -11.35 -0.66 16.68
CA GLN A 62 -11.05 0.07 17.91
C GLN A 62 -9.65 0.69 17.89
N PRO A 63 -9.40 1.77 18.65
CA PRO A 63 -8.07 2.38 18.76
C PRO A 63 -7.02 1.40 19.30
N LYS A 64 -5.77 1.54 18.85
CA LYS A 64 -4.64 0.76 19.37
C LYS A 64 -3.47 1.69 19.70
N ALA A 65 -2.89 1.51 20.89
CA ALA A 65 -1.71 2.27 21.33
C ALA A 65 -0.40 1.77 20.71
N GLY A 66 -0.41 0.62 20.03
CA GLY A 66 0.78 -0.03 19.49
C GLY A 66 1.61 -0.78 20.53
N ASN A 67 2.73 -1.36 20.08
CA ASN A 67 3.63 -2.15 20.92
C ASN A 67 4.47 -1.26 21.84
N GLN A 68 4.87 -1.76 23.01
CA GLN A 68 5.79 -1.03 23.90
C GLN A 68 7.27 -1.23 23.49
N GLY A 69 8.14 -0.33 23.96
CA GLY A 69 9.59 -0.42 23.76
C GLY A 69 10.06 0.05 22.38
N THR A 70 11.20 -0.46 21.93
CA THR A 70 11.75 -0.16 20.59
C THR A 70 10.75 -0.57 19.52
N ARG A 71 10.38 0.34 18.62
CA ARG A 71 9.45 0.07 17.51
C ARG A 71 10.12 0.05 16.15
N VAL A 72 11.33 0.58 16.01
CA VAL A 72 12.07 0.64 14.74
C VAL A 72 13.53 0.32 14.97
N TYR A 73 14.17 -0.31 13.99
CA TYR A 73 15.60 -0.59 14.03
C TYR A 73 16.17 -0.69 12.62
N GLU A 74 17.31 -0.05 12.37
CA GLU A 74 17.96 -0.06 11.05
C GLU A 74 18.61 -1.43 10.74
N THR A 75 18.57 -1.82 9.48
CA THR A 75 19.23 -3.02 8.95
C THR A 75 19.99 -2.69 7.66
N ALA A 76 20.83 -3.61 7.18
CA ALA A 76 21.47 -3.42 5.89
C ALA A 76 20.39 -3.24 4.79
N SER A 77 20.42 -2.08 4.13
CA SER A 77 19.49 -1.70 3.06
C SER A 77 18.00 -1.78 3.45
N GLY A 78 17.65 -1.51 4.71
CA GLY A 78 16.26 -1.56 5.14
C GLY A 78 16.06 -1.27 6.61
N MET A 79 14.87 -1.56 7.12
CA MET A 79 14.56 -1.42 8.54
C MET A 79 13.62 -2.51 9.04
N LEU A 80 13.71 -2.80 10.33
CA LEU A 80 12.73 -3.59 11.08
C LEU A 80 11.76 -2.67 11.80
N ASN A 81 10.47 -3.03 11.78
CA ASN A 81 9.44 -2.32 12.53
C ASN A 81 8.56 -3.27 13.36
N SER A 82 8.21 -2.84 14.57
CA SER A 82 7.29 -3.52 15.50
C SER A 82 6.33 -2.49 16.08
N VAL A 83 5.60 -1.76 15.22
CA VAL A 83 4.71 -0.68 15.66
C VAL A 83 3.46 -1.20 16.39
N GLY A 84 2.94 -2.37 15.99
CA GLY A 84 1.76 -2.98 16.61
C GLY A 84 0.43 -2.36 16.17
N LEU A 85 0.38 -1.83 14.94
CA LEU A 85 -0.79 -1.13 14.39
C LEU A 85 -1.30 0.01 15.29
N GLU A 86 -0.42 0.86 15.82
CA GLU A 86 -0.85 2.08 16.52
C GLU A 86 -1.75 2.92 15.62
N ASN A 87 -3.00 3.18 16.01
CA ASN A 87 -3.98 3.87 15.18
C ASN A 87 -5.15 4.42 16.01
N PRO A 88 -5.88 5.44 15.52
CA PRO A 88 -6.95 6.09 16.28
C PRO A 88 -8.27 5.30 16.33
N GLY A 89 -8.41 4.21 15.59
CA GLY A 89 -9.67 3.51 15.39
C GLY A 89 -10.50 4.11 14.23
N ILE A 90 -11.35 3.29 13.63
CA ILE A 90 -12.20 3.69 12.48
C ILE A 90 -13.10 4.89 12.84
N PRO A 91 -13.85 4.91 13.96
CA PRO A 91 -14.74 6.03 14.26
C PRO A 91 -14.00 7.38 14.33
N ALA A 92 -12.85 7.43 14.99
CA ALA A 92 -12.07 8.65 15.12
C ALA A 92 -11.42 9.07 13.80
N PHE A 93 -11.00 8.12 12.95
CA PHE A 93 -10.53 8.42 11.60
C PHE A 93 -11.63 9.06 10.74
N LEU A 94 -12.83 8.45 10.72
CA LEU A 94 -13.96 8.96 9.94
C LEU A 94 -14.40 10.35 10.40
N GLU A 95 -14.37 10.61 11.71
CA GLU A 95 -14.71 11.92 12.28
C GLU A 95 -13.65 12.99 11.99
N LYS A 96 -12.36 12.67 12.21
CA LYS A 96 -11.30 13.69 12.35
C LYS A 96 -10.35 13.76 11.16
N GLU A 97 -10.08 12.64 10.51
CA GLU A 97 -9.10 12.56 9.42
C GLU A 97 -9.78 12.69 8.06
N CYS A 98 -10.97 12.13 7.87
CA CYS A 98 -11.68 12.21 6.60
C CYS A 98 -12.00 13.65 6.16
N ALA A 99 -12.21 14.59 7.09
CA ALA A 99 -12.41 16.01 6.75
C ALA A 99 -11.19 16.61 6.02
N TYR A 100 -9.98 16.16 6.35
CA TYR A 100 -8.77 16.52 5.61
C TYR A 100 -8.68 15.76 4.29
N TRP A 101 -9.06 14.48 4.25
CA TRP A 101 -9.06 13.70 3.00
C TRP A 101 -10.05 14.23 1.96
N GLU A 102 -11.13 14.88 2.37
CA GLU A 102 -12.05 15.59 1.44
C GLU A 102 -11.35 16.72 0.66
N THR A 103 -10.27 17.29 1.20
CA THR A 103 -9.54 18.38 0.54
C THR A 103 -8.43 17.88 -0.39
N LEU A 104 -8.18 16.57 -0.44
CA LEU A 104 -7.10 16.00 -1.25
C LEU A 104 -7.59 15.67 -2.66
N ASP A 105 -6.80 16.08 -3.64
CA ASP A 105 -6.94 15.72 -5.04
C ASP A 105 -5.98 14.56 -5.36
N THR A 106 -6.17 13.42 -4.72
CA THR A 106 -5.41 12.19 -4.98
C THR A 106 -6.25 10.98 -4.56
N ALA A 107 -5.94 9.78 -5.04
CA ALA A 107 -6.68 8.59 -4.63
C ALA A 107 -6.47 8.31 -3.13
N ARG A 108 -7.57 8.16 -2.38
CA ARG A 108 -7.55 7.97 -0.92
C ARG A 108 -7.93 6.53 -0.56
N ILE A 109 -6.92 5.76 -0.19
CA ILE A 109 -7.04 4.34 0.12
C ILE A 109 -7.04 4.16 1.64
N VAL A 110 -8.14 3.63 2.19
CA VAL A 110 -8.22 3.26 3.61
C VAL A 110 -7.63 1.87 3.80
N ASN A 111 -6.50 1.77 4.51
CA ASN A 111 -5.97 0.47 4.89
C ASN A 111 -6.73 -0.09 6.11
N LEU A 112 -7.47 -1.18 5.92
CA LEU A 112 -8.31 -1.81 6.94
C LEU A 112 -7.68 -3.09 7.48
N GLY A 113 -7.37 -3.12 8.78
CA GLY A 113 -6.94 -4.29 9.53
C GLY A 113 -7.95 -4.67 10.62
N GLY A 114 -7.76 -5.84 11.23
CA GLY A 114 -8.62 -6.36 12.29
C GLY A 114 -7.93 -7.48 13.06
N ASN A 115 -8.42 -7.77 14.27
CA ASN A 115 -7.96 -8.91 15.07
C ASN A 115 -8.92 -10.11 14.95
N THR A 116 -10.20 -9.83 14.75
CA THR A 116 -11.26 -10.82 14.57
C THR A 116 -11.91 -10.68 13.20
N PHE A 117 -12.62 -11.72 12.77
CA PHE A 117 -13.45 -11.66 11.56
C PHE A 117 -14.45 -10.51 11.60
N GLU A 118 -15.10 -10.31 12.75
CA GLU A 118 -16.09 -9.25 12.93
C GLU A 118 -15.49 -7.84 12.89
N ASP A 119 -14.27 -7.66 13.41
CA ASP A 119 -13.55 -6.37 13.31
C ASP A 119 -13.44 -5.91 11.85
N TYR A 120 -13.13 -6.84 10.94
CA TYR A 120 -12.99 -6.54 9.52
C TYR A 120 -14.33 -6.21 8.86
N VAL A 121 -15.36 -7.03 9.10
CA VAL A 121 -16.69 -6.84 8.49
C VAL A 121 -17.30 -5.54 8.99
N THR A 122 -17.40 -5.33 10.30
CA THR A 122 -17.94 -4.09 10.89
C THR A 122 -17.11 -2.88 10.49
N GLY A 123 -15.78 -3.01 10.41
CA GLY A 123 -14.92 -1.94 9.94
C GLY A 123 -15.23 -1.51 8.50
N ALA A 124 -15.42 -2.47 7.59
CA ALA A 124 -15.81 -2.21 6.21
C ALA A 124 -17.21 -1.58 6.11
N GLU A 125 -18.19 -2.06 6.90
CA GLU A 125 -19.54 -1.49 6.94
C GLU A 125 -19.53 -0.02 7.39
N LEU A 126 -18.76 0.31 8.44
CA LEU A 126 -18.65 1.70 8.91
C LEU A 126 -18.01 2.62 7.88
N ILE A 127 -16.98 2.14 7.18
CA ILE A 127 -16.35 2.90 6.09
C ILE A 127 -17.33 3.11 4.94
N GLN A 128 -18.09 2.07 4.56
CA GLN A 128 -19.12 2.15 3.53
C GLN A 128 -20.21 3.17 3.89
N GLN A 129 -20.77 3.08 5.10
CA GLN A 129 -21.82 3.98 5.56
C GLN A 129 -21.37 5.45 5.57
N ASP A 130 -20.12 5.72 5.98
CA ASP A 130 -19.58 7.08 5.93
C ASP A 130 -19.34 7.56 4.49
N ALA A 131 -18.88 6.68 3.60
CA ALA A 131 -18.70 7.00 2.19
C ALA A 131 -20.03 7.36 1.52
N ASP A 132 -21.09 6.58 1.75
CA ASP A 132 -22.45 6.85 1.24
C ASP A 132 -22.98 8.19 1.77
N ARG A 133 -22.90 8.40 3.08
CA ARG A 133 -23.33 9.65 3.74
C ARG A 133 -22.62 10.88 3.18
N ARG A 134 -21.33 10.78 2.87
CA ARG A 134 -20.56 11.88 2.26
C ARG A 134 -20.99 12.09 0.81
N SER A 135 -21.14 11.00 0.05
CA SER A 135 -21.58 11.02 -1.34
C SER A 135 -22.94 11.70 -1.50
N ASP A 136 -23.90 11.42 -0.61
CA ASP A 136 -25.22 12.07 -0.56
C ASP A 136 -25.13 13.59 -0.39
N SER A 137 -24.03 14.09 0.18
CA SER A 137 -23.72 15.52 0.35
C SER A 137 -22.75 16.08 -0.70
N GLY A 138 -22.48 15.33 -1.78
CA GLY A 138 -21.55 15.73 -2.84
C GLY A 138 -20.08 15.75 -2.41
N ARG A 139 -19.74 15.05 -1.33
CA ARG A 139 -18.37 14.97 -0.79
C ARG A 139 -17.82 13.57 -0.93
N LYS A 140 -16.50 13.45 -0.98
CA LYS A 140 -15.81 12.17 -1.06
C LYS A 140 -14.54 12.24 -0.25
N ALA A 141 -14.34 11.28 0.65
CA ALA A 141 -13.13 11.17 1.47
C ALA A 141 -12.37 9.87 1.24
N VAL A 142 -13.05 8.81 0.80
CA VAL A 142 -12.47 7.48 0.59
C VAL A 142 -12.79 7.04 -0.82
N ASP A 143 -11.78 6.53 -1.53
CA ASP A 143 -11.92 6.01 -2.89
C ASP A 143 -11.85 4.47 -2.92
N MET A 144 -11.09 3.86 -2.01
CA MET A 144 -10.84 2.41 -1.98
C MET A 144 -10.60 1.91 -0.55
N ILE A 145 -10.97 0.66 -0.28
CA ILE A 145 -10.51 -0.09 0.88
C ILE A 145 -9.35 -0.99 0.47
N GLU A 146 -8.21 -0.88 1.16
CA GLU A 146 -7.12 -1.86 1.11
C GLU A 146 -7.21 -2.79 2.34
N LEU A 147 -7.82 -3.96 2.15
CA LEU A 147 -8.02 -4.96 3.18
C LEU A 147 -6.70 -5.67 3.53
N ASN A 148 -6.17 -5.38 4.71
CA ASN A 148 -4.90 -5.88 5.20
C ASN A 148 -5.05 -7.20 5.97
N ILE A 149 -4.96 -8.33 5.26
CA ILE A 149 -5.05 -9.67 5.85
C ILE A 149 -3.70 -10.21 6.37
N SER A 150 -2.63 -9.43 6.30
CA SER A 150 -1.27 -9.89 6.58
C SER A 150 -0.86 -9.87 8.06
N CYS A 151 -1.76 -9.46 8.96
CA CYS A 151 -1.39 -9.21 10.36
C CYS A 151 -1.11 -10.52 11.12
N PRO A 152 0.10 -10.72 11.67
CA PRO A 152 0.52 -12.00 12.23
C PRO A 152 0.22 -12.18 13.73
N ASN A 153 -0.54 -11.28 14.37
CA ASN A 153 -0.70 -11.29 15.83
C ASN A 153 -1.89 -12.16 16.27
N VAL A 154 -1.60 -13.46 16.39
CA VAL A 154 -2.48 -14.58 16.81
C VAL A 154 -2.64 -14.72 18.33
N LYS A 155 -2.22 -13.73 19.14
CA LYS A 155 -1.98 -13.92 20.58
C LYS A 155 -3.21 -14.29 21.42
N GLU A 156 -4.42 -14.21 20.88
CA GLU A 156 -5.66 -14.66 21.52
C GLU A 156 -6.58 -15.44 20.54
N GLY A 157 -6.04 -16.45 19.85
CA GLY A 157 -6.86 -17.31 18.97
C GLY A 157 -7.30 -16.66 17.65
N GLY A 158 -6.72 -15.51 17.30
CA GLY A 158 -7.00 -14.81 16.04
C GLY A 158 -6.40 -15.54 14.84
N ILE A 159 -7.17 -15.74 13.76
CA ILE A 159 -6.74 -16.46 12.57
C ILE A 159 -5.73 -15.61 11.77
N ALA A 160 -4.59 -16.19 11.41
CA ALA A 160 -3.63 -15.57 10.50
C ALA A 160 -4.11 -15.71 9.04
N PHE A 161 -5.13 -14.92 8.69
CA PHE A 161 -5.83 -15.01 7.40
C PHE A 161 -4.86 -14.99 6.20
N GLY A 162 -3.80 -14.18 6.25
CA GLY A 162 -2.82 -14.04 5.17
C GLY A 162 -1.84 -15.21 4.98
N ILE A 163 -1.98 -16.33 5.69
CA ILE A 163 -1.10 -17.50 5.52
C ILE A 163 -1.75 -18.56 4.63
N ARG A 164 -2.97 -18.98 4.98
CA ARG A 164 -3.69 -20.08 4.32
C ARG A 164 -4.87 -19.57 3.51
N THR A 165 -4.93 -19.94 2.23
CA THR A 165 -5.96 -19.47 1.30
C THR A 165 -7.38 -19.81 1.75
N CYS A 166 -7.59 -20.98 2.38
CA CYS A 166 -8.90 -21.37 2.91
C CYS A 166 -9.40 -20.43 3.99
N ASP A 167 -8.50 -19.94 4.85
CA ASP A 167 -8.85 -19.09 5.98
C ASP A 167 -9.18 -17.68 5.50
N ALA A 168 -8.43 -17.15 4.52
CA ALA A 168 -8.71 -15.84 3.91
C ALA A 168 -10.01 -15.79 3.10
N ARG A 169 -10.42 -16.90 2.45
CA ARG A 169 -11.55 -16.92 1.51
C ARG A 169 -12.85 -16.42 2.14
N GLU A 170 -13.20 -16.93 3.32
CA GLU A 170 -14.43 -16.53 4.00
C GLU A 170 -14.40 -15.04 4.38
N LEU A 171 -13.25 -14.55 4.83
CA LEU A 171 -13.06 -13.15 5.20
C LEU A 171 -13.24 -12.21 4.00
N VAL A 172 -12.55 -12.49 2.89
CA VAL A 172 -12.64 -11.64 1.68
C VAL A 172 -14.08 -11.60 1.18
N ARG A 173 -14.76 -12.75 1.12
CA ARG A 173 -16.18 -12.84 0.72
C ARG A 173 -17.08 -12.01 1.62
N ALA A 174 -16.88 -12.07 2.95
CA ALA A 174 -17.71 -11.34 3.89
C ALA A 174 -17.48 -9.83 3.82
N VAL A 175 -16.21 -9.39 3.75
CA VAL A 175 -15.87 -7.97 3.56
C VAL A 175 -16.40 -7.45 2.23
N ARG A 176 -16.31 -8.24 1.15
CA ARG A 176 -16.88 -7.85 -0.15
C ARG A 176 -18.38 -7.61 -0.08
N ARG A 177 -19.13 -8.37 0.72
CA ARG A 177 -20.58 -8.16 0.93
C ARG A 177 -20.89 -6.93 1.80
N ALA A 178 -19.96 -6.52 2.64
CA ALA A 178 -20.09 -5.39 3.56
C ALA A 178 -19.85 -4.02 2.91
N THR A 179 -19.24 -3.97 1.72
CA THR A 179 -18.92 -2.72 1.04
C THR A 179 -19.12 -2.84 -0.47
N SER A 180 -19.48 -1.75 -1.14
CA SER A 180 -19.50 -1.59 -2.59
C SER A 180 -18.33 -0.73 -3.10
N LEU A 181 -17.54 -0.12 -2.20
CA LEU A 181 -16.31 0.58 -2.56
C LEU A 181 -15.32 -0.37 -3.23
N PRO A 182 -14.50 0.10 -4.17
CA PRO A 182 -13.37 -0.66 -4.67
C PRO A 182 -12.55 -1.32 -3.55
N LEU A 183 -12.27 -2.60 -3.70
CA LEU A 183 -11.62 -3.43 -2.68
C LEU A 183 -10.31 -4.01 -3.21
N SER A 184 -9.19 -3.56 -2.65
CA SER A 184 -7.88 -4.19 -2.84
C SER A 184 -7.55 -5.10 -1.66
N VAL A 185 -7.09 -6.33 -1.88
CA VAL A 185 -6.62 -7.21 -0.79
C VAL A 185 -5.10 -7.18 -0.68
N LYS A 186 -4.57 -6.79 0.48
CA LYS A 186 -3.12 -6.69 0.74
C LYS A 186 -2.52 -8.02 1.20
N LEU A 187 -1.74 -8.64 0.33
CA LEU A 187 -1.22 -9.98 0.52
C LEU A 187 0.04 -10.00 1.38
N SER A 188 0.12 -11.02 2.23
CA SER A 188 1.29 -11.30 3.04
C SER A 188 2.37 -11.98 2.19
N PRO A 189 3.65 -11.64 2.37
CA PRO A 189 4.72 -12.42 1.76
C PRO A 189 4.88 -13.82 2.39
N ASN A 190 4.22 -14.08 3.52
CA ASN A 190 4.24 -15.37 4.22
C ASN A 190 3.09 -16.31 3.80
N ALA A 191 2.32 -15.98 2.77
CA ALA A 191 1.32 -16.88 2.21
C ALA A 191 1.99 -18.16 1.69
N GLU A 192 1.34 -19.31 1.84
CA GLU A 192 1.84 -20.61 1.33
C GLU A 192 2.10 -20.55 -0.19
N ASP A 193 1.14 -19.97 -0.92
CA ASP A 193 1.28 -19.59 -2.32
C ASP A 193 0.59 -18.23 -2.52
N VAL A 194 1.38 -17.20 -2.84
CA VAL A 194 0.85 -15.84 -3.04
C VAL A 194 0.00 -15.72 -4.31
N ALA A 195 0.30 -16.50 -5.34
CA ALA A 195 -0.38 -16.44 -6.62
C ALA A 195 -1.78 -17.06 -6.51
N ASP A 196 -1.88 -18.22 -5.84
CA ASP A 196 -3.19 -18.84 -5.56
C ASP A 196 -4.01 -18.05 -4.53
N MET A 197 -3.36 -17.41 -3.56
CA MET A 197 -4.04 -16.46 -2.65
C MET A 197 -4.62 -15.28 -3.44
N ALA A 198 -3.87 -14.71 -4.39
CA ALA A 198 -4.34 -13.60 -5.22
C ALA A 198 -5.51 -14.03 -6.12
N LEU A 199 -5.41 -15.20 -6.76
CA LEU A 199 -6.51 -15.75 -7.57
C LEU A 199 -7.76 -15.95 -6.72
N MET A 200 -7.64 -16.51 -5.52
CA MET A 200 -8.77 -16.64 -4.61
C MET A 200 -9.39 -15.28 -4.29
N CYS A 201 -8.57 -14.25 -4.02
CA CYS A 201 -9.10 -12.91 -3.76
C CYS A 201 -9.91 -12.39 -4.95
N GLN A 202 -9.42 -12.58 -6.18
CA GLN A 202 -10.17 -12.26 -7.40
C GLN A 202 -11.50 -13.01 -7.48
N GLU A 203 -11.50 -14.33 -7.26
CA GLU A 203 -12.72 -15.15 -7.28
C GLU A 203 -13.77 -14.72 -6.25
N GLU A 204 -13.35 -14.17 -5.11
CA GLU A 204 -14.22 -13.68 -4.05
C GLU A 204 -14.59 -12.19 -4.20
N GLY A 205 -14.22 -11.56 -5.32
CA GLY A 205 -14.67 -10.22 -5.71
C GLY A 205 -13.75 -9.08 -5.28
N ALA A 206 -12.48 -9.34 -5.01
CA ALA A 206 -11.49 -8.27 -4.93
C ALA A 206 -11.34 -7.60 -6.31
N ASP A 207 -11.35 -6.27 -6.34
CA ASP A 207 -11.17 -5.49 -7.56
C ASP A 207 -9.70 -5.26 -7.89
N ALA A 208 -8.82 -5.45 -6.91
CA ALA A 208 -7.37 -5.39 -7.04
C ALA A 208 -6.69 -6.23 -5.94
N VAL A 209 -5.39 -6.45 -6.08
CA VAL A 209 -4.53 -6.96 -5.00
C VAL A 209 -3.35 -6.04 -4.80
N SER A 210 -2.90 -5.90 -3.55
CA SER A 210 -1.68 -5.16 -3.23
C SER A 210 -0.65 -6.05 -2.54
N LEU A 211 0.61 -5.94 -2.92
CA LEU A 211 1.66 -6.80 -2.36
C LEU A 211 3.07 -6.24 -2.57
N ILE A 212 4.00 -6.46 -1.66
CA ILE A 212 3.90 -7.29 -0.44
C ILE A 212 3.84 -6.46 0.84
N ASN A 213 3.32 -7.04 1.92
CA ASN A 213 3.63 -6.54 3.27
C ASN A 213 5.08 -6.89 3.67
N THR A 214 5.51 -6.49 4.86
CA THR A 214 6.87 -6.70 5.38
C THR A 214 7.21 -8.18 5.58
N ILE A 215 8.49 -8.52 5.43
CA ILE A 215 9.03 -9.88 5.67
C ILE A 215 9.34 -10.06 7.16
N SER A 216 9.07 -11.22 7.75
CA SER A 216 9.41 -11.44 9.16
C SER A 216 10.93 -11.47 9.39
N GLY A 217 11.41 -10.71 10.36
CA GLY A 217 12.83 -10.62 10.72
C GLY A 217 13.06 -10.43 12.22
N MET A 218 14.33 -10.41 12.63
CA MET A 218 14.73 -10.32 14.03
C MET A 218 15.99 -9.48 14.19
N LYS A 219 16.12 -8.78 15.32
CA LYS A 219 17.37 -8.15 15.76
C LYS A 219 17.72 -8.58 17.19
N ILE A 220 18.93 -9.10 17.36
CA ILE A 220 19.49 -9.47 18.66
C ILE A 220 20.44 -8.37 19.14
N ASP A 221 20.25 -7.91 20.37
CA ASP A 221 21.21 -7.09 21.11
C ASP A 221 22.26 -8.03 21.71
N VAL A 222 23.45 -8.08 21.11
CA VAL A 222 24.53 -9.00 21.53
C VAL A 222 25.12 -8.67 22.90
N ARG A 223 24.96 -7.42 23.38
CA ARG A 223 25.43 -7.01 24.70
C ARG A 223 24.42 -7.38 25.78
N ARG A 224 23.13 -7.17 25.51
CA ARG A 224 22.04 -7.55 26.42
C ARG A 224 21.59 -9.00 26.28
N ARG A 225 22.05 -9.72 25.25
CA ARG A 225 21.72 -11.13 24.95
C ARG A 225 20.22 -11.38 24.84
N ARG A 226 19.49 -10.45 24.22
CA ARG A 226 18.02 -10.54 24.05
C ARG A 226 17.58 -9.86 22.75
N SER A 227 16.33 -10.06 22.36
CA SER A 227 15.73 -9.30 21.26
C SER A 227 15.81 -7.79 21.56
N VAL A 228 16.08 -7.00 20.53
CA VAL A 228 15.98 -5.53 20.60
C VAL A 228 14.53 -5.08 20.80
N PHE A 229 13.60 -5.85 20.26
CA PHE A 229 12.16 -5.61 20.33
C PHE A 229 11.56 -6.37 21.51
N ASN A 230 10.48 -5.84 22.10
CA ASN A 230 9.72 -6.58 23.12
C ASN A 230 8.99 -7.79 22.51
N ASN A 231 8.62 -7.70 21.23
CA ASN A 231 8.24 -8.86 20.44
C ASN A 231 9.49 -9.53 19.86
N LEU A 232 9.48 -10.85 19.71
CA LEU A 232 10.65 -11.57 19.21
C LEU A 232 10.96 -11.22 17.74
N TYR A 233 9.91 -11.04 16.94
CA TYR A 233 9.99 -10.76 15.51
C TYR A 233 9.44 -9.36 15.18
N ALA A 234 9.93 -8.81 14.08
CA ALA A 234 9.58 -7.50 13.54
C ALA A 234 9.54 -7.55 11.99
N GLY A 235 8.81 -6.63 11.36
CA GLY A 235 8.67 -6.58 9.91
C GLY A 235 9.84 -5.88 9.24
N LEU A 236 10.57 -6.59 8.38
CA LEU A 236 11.62 -6.09 7.50
C LEU A 236 11.02 -5.44 6.26
N SER A 237 11.47 -4.23 5.96
CA SER A 237 11.11 -3.44 4.79
C SER A 237 12.31 -2.66 4.25
N GLY A 238 12.13 -1.97 3.13
CA GLY A 238 13.18 -1.22 2.44
C GLY A 238 13.81 -2.01 1.28
N PRO A 239 14.83 -1.44 0.60
CA PRO A 239 15.43 -2.04 -0.60
C PRO A 239 15.85 -3.52 -0.46
N ALA A 240 16.19 -3.95 0.77
CA ALA A 240 16.52 -5.34 1.09
C ALA A 240 15.46 -6.37 0.66
N ILE A 241 14.18 -5.99 0.59
CA ILE A 241 13.09 -6.92 0.21
C ILE A 241 12.68 -6.79 -1.27
N LYS A 242 13.24 -5.85 -2.04
CA LYS A 242 12.83 -5.56 -3.42
C LYS A 242 12.86 -6.79 -4.33
N PRO A 243 13.93 -7.62 -4.37
CA PRO A 243 13.95 -8.78 -5.26
C PRO A 243 12.86 -9.82 -4.94
N ILE A 244 12.51 -9.96 -3.66
CA ILE A 244 11.43 -10.85 -3.22
C ILE A 244 10.08 -10.30 -3.69
N ALA A 245 9.87 -8.99 -3.51
CA ALA A 245 8.65 -8.31 -3.92
C ALA A 245 8.43 -8.37 -5.45
N LEU A 246 9.45 -8.09 -6.25
CA LEU A 246 9.38 -8.18 -7.73
C LEU A 246 8.99 -9.58 -8.20
N ARG A 247 9.64 -10.62 -7.67
CA ARG A 247 9.29 -12.02 -7.97
C ARG A 247 7.80 -12.28 -7.68
N MET A 248 7.31 -11.84 -6.53
CA MET A 248 5.93 -12.09 -6.10
C MET A 248 4.91 -11.32 -6.92
N VAL A 249 5.18 -10.05 -7.24
CA VAL A 249 4.35 -9.25 -8.15
C VAL A 249 4.27 -9.92 -9.52
N HIS A 250 5.40 -10.34 -10.09
CA HIS A 250 5.43 -11.05 -11.36
C HIS A 250 4.65 -12.37 -11.32
N GLN A 251 4.81 -13.19 -10.27
CA GLN A 251 4.04 -14.43 -10.10
C GLN A 251 2.53 -14.18 -10.05
N VAL A 252 2.10 -13.14 -9.33
CA VAL A 252 0.69 -12.77 -9.23
C VAL A 252 0.19 -12.22 -10.56
N ALA A 253 0.96 -11.38 -11.26
CA ALA A 253 0.60 -10.82 -12.56
C ALA A 253 0.35 -11.87 -13.65
N LYS A 254 1.02 -13.03 -13.58
CA LYS A 254 0.75 -14.16 -14.48
C LYS A 254 -0.46 -15.01 -14.06
N ARG A 255 -1.01 -14.78 -12.86
CA ARG A 255 -2.04 -15.64 -12.25
C ARG A 255 -3.42 -14.98 -12.18
N VAL A 256 -3.49 -13.66 -12.11
CA VAL A 256 -4.74 -12.89 -11.98
C VAL A 256 -4.93 -11.91 -13.13
N GLU A 257 -6.18 -11.49 -13.34
CA GLU A 257 -6.57 -10.49 -14.35
C GLU A 257 -6.81 -9.12 -13.73
N ILE A 258 -7.11 -9.07 -12.43
CA ILE A 258 -7.32 -7.81 -11.70
C ILE A 258 -6.02 -7.01 -11.52
N PRO A 259 -6.08 -5.66 -11.47
CA PRO A 259 -4.92 -4.81 -11.26
C PRO A 259 -4.11 -5.13 -9.99
N ILE A 260 -2.79 -4.90 -10.08
CA ILE A 260 -1.85 -5.13 -8.98
C ILE A 260 -1.28 -3.81 -8.48
N ILE A 261 -1.30 -3.60 -7.16
CA ILE A 261 -0.61 -2.51 -6.48
C ILE A 261 0.70 -3.05 -5.89
N GLY A 262 1.81 -2.86 -6.61
CA GLY A 262 3.11 -3.42 -6.25
C GLY A 262 3.86 -2.60 -5.19
N MET A 263 4.52 -3.24 -4.23
CA MET A 263 5.31 -2.55 -3.22
C MET A 263 6.37 -3.44 -2.58
N GLY A 264 7.42 -2.78 -2.08
CA GLY A 264 8.50 -3.43 -1.35
C GLY A 264 9.86 -2.94 -1.84
N GLY A 265 10.48 -2.05 -1.07
CA GLY A 265 11.85 -1.61 -1.33
C GLY A 265 12.07 -0.64 -2.49
N ILE A 266 11.00 -0.01 -2.99
CA ILE A 266 11.07 1.05 -4.00
C ILE A 266 11.73 2.29 -3.40
N SER A 267 12.78 2.78 -4.07
CA SER A 267 13.58 3.93 -3.64
C SER A 267 14.08 4.81 -4.80
N SER A 268 13.71 4.49 -6.04
CA SER A 268 14.11 5.20 -7.25
C SER A 268 13.05 5.05 -8.36
N ALA A 269 13.11 5.90 -9.39
CA ALA A 269 12.28 5.76 -10.58
C ALA A 269 12.50 4.42 -11.30
N THR A 270 13.75 3.94 -11.35
CA THR A 270 14.08 2.61 -11.91
C THR A 270 13.33 1.50 -11.17
N ASP A 271 13.27 1.56 -9.83
CA ASP A 271 12.49 0.56 -9.07
C ASP A 271 11.00 0.62 -9.45
N ILE A 272 10.42 1.81 -9.66
CA ILE A 272 9.03 1.93 -10.12
C ILE A 272 8.85 1.21 -11.46
N ILE A 273 9.74 1.49 -12.42
CA ILE A 273 9.72 0.87 -13.74
C ILE A 273 9.85 -0.66 -13.67
N GLU A 274 10.74 -1.19 -12.83
CA GLU A 274 10.85 -2.64 -12.60
C GLU A 274 9.53 -3.26 -12.13
N PHE A 275 8.81 -2.60 -11.20
CA PHE A 275 7.51 -3.08 -10.73
C PHE A 275 6.43 -3.00 -11.81
N ILE A 276 6.41 -1.93 -12.62
CA ILE A 276 5.49 -1.81 -13.77
C ILE A 276 5.76 -2.92 -14.78
N MET A 277 7.03 -3.15 -15.14
CA MET A 277 7.45 -4.23 -16.04
C MET A 277 7.12 -5.62 -15.49
N ALA A 278 7.17 -5.81 -14.16
CA ALA A 278 6.73 -7.03 -13.50
C ALA A 278 5.20 -7.22 -13.51
N GLY A 279 4.42 -6.19 -13.86
CA GLY A 279 2.96 -6.26 -14.00
C GLY A 279 2.17 -5.44 -12.98
N ALA A 280 2.82 -4.60 -12.17
CA ALA A 280 2.10 -3.67 -11.29
C ALA A 280 1.40 -2.58 -12.12
N THR A 281 0.19 -2.19 -11.69
CA THR A 281 -0.57 -1.07 -12.25
C THR A 281 -0.18 0.25 -11.63
N VAL A 282 -0.04 0.26 -10.30
CA VAL A 282 0.53 1.37 -9.53
C VAL A 282 1.45 0.76 -8.47
N VAL A 283 2.26 1.61 -7.84
CA VAL A 283 3.20 1.20 -6.81
C VAL A 283 2.98 1.91 -5.49
N GLN A 284 3.21 1.23 -4.37
CA GLN A 284 3.28 1.87 -3.06
C GLN A 284 4.72 2.05 -2.55
N VAL A 285 5.04 3.28 -2.14
CA VAL A 285 6.35 3.69 -1.60
C VAL A 285 6.26 3.82 -0.09
N GLY A 286 7.02 3.00 0.64
CA GLY A 286 6.98 2.92 2.10
C GLY A 286 8.21 3.50 2.79
N THR A 287 9.16 2.63 3.11
CA THR A 287 10.38 2.94 3.88
C THR A 287 11.16 4.14 3.35
N TYR A 288 11.14 4.38 2.03
CA TYR A 288 11.86 5.48 1.41
C TYR A 288 11.38 6.87 1.91
N ASN A 289 10.12 6.98 2.34
CA ASN A 289 9.58 8.22 2.93
C ASN A 289 10.36 8.67 4.19
N PHE A 290 10.93 7.73 4.94
CA PHE A 290 11.74 8.04 6.12
C PHE A 290 13.16 8.49 5.77
N MET A 291 13.65 8.13 4.58
CA MET A 291 14.98 8.49 4.10
C MET A 291 14.96 9.79 3.30
N ASN A 292 13.82 10.07 2.64
CA ASN A 292 13.59 11.27 1.85
C ASN A 292 12.18 11.81 2.13
N LEU A 293 12.09 12.95 2.82
CA LEU A 293 10.81 13.58 3.16
C LEU A 293 10.07 14.15 1.93
N ARG A 294 10.75 14.28 0.79
CA ARG A 294 10.20 14.70 -0.51
C ARG A 294 10.12 13.55 -1.51
N ALA A 295 10.18 12.29 -1.03
CA ALA A 295 10.24 11.09 -1.86
C ALA A 295 9.21 11.08 -3.01
N GLY A 296 7.96 11.46 -2.74
CA GLY A 296 6.91 11.49 -3.77
C GLY A 296 7.19 12.46 -4.92
N GLU A 297 7.58 13.69 -4.60
CA GLU A 297 7.93 14.72 -5.60
C GLU A 297 9.17 14.32 -6.41
N ASP A 298 10.21 13.84 -5.73
CA ASP A 298 11.45 13.40 -6.38
C ASP A 298 11.22 12.21 -7.30
N LEU A 299 10.51 11.19 -6.83
CA LEU A 299 10.19 10.01 -7.64
C LEU A 299 9.32 10.34 -8.85
N LEU A 300 8.37 11.27 -8.71
CA LEU A 300 7.53 11.70 -9.83
C LEU A 300 8.35 12.44 -10.90
N ARG A 301 9.23 13.36 -10.48
CA ARG A 301 10.15 14.05 -11.39
C ARG A 301 11.05 13.04 -12.12
N ASP A 302 11.67 12.14 -11.37
CA ASP A 302 12.64 11.19 -11.91
C ASP A 302 11.96 10.14 -12.82
N LEU A 303 10.71 9.75 -12.53
CA LEU A 303 9.91 8.89 -13.39
C LEU A 303 9.59 9.55 -14.74
N ARG A 304 9.19 10.83 -14.72
CA ARG A 304 8.98 11.60 -15.97
C ARG A 304 10.25 11.69 -16.78
N GLN A 305 11.38 11.95 -16.13
CA GLN A 305 12.67 12.03 -16.80
C GLN A 305 13.05 10.70 -17.46
N PHE A 306 12.88 9.58 -16.75
CA PHE A 306 13.12 8.24 -17.30
C PHE A 306 12.24 7.97 -18.52
N MET A 307 10.94 8.29 -18.46
CA MET A 307 10.01 8.11 -19.58
C MET A 307 10.42 8.92 -20.82
N ILE A 308 10.89 10.15 -20.63
CA ILE A 308 11.38 11.00 -21.73
C ILE A 308 12.65 10.41 -22.36
N GLU A 309 13.60 9.96 -21.52
CA GLU A 309 14.88 9.39 -21.98
C GLU A 309 14.67 8.11 -22.80
N GLU A 310 13.76 7.25 -22.35
CA GLU A 310 13.46 5.97 -22.99
C GLU A 310 12.37 6.05 -24.07
N ASN A 311 11.82 7.24 -24.35
CA ASN A 311 10.71 7.47 -25.27
C ASN A 311 9.46 6.62 -24.96
N ILE A 312 9.13 6.48 -23.68
CA ILE A 312 7.93 5.80 -23.18
C ILE A 312 6.85 6.87 -22.95
N TYR A 313 5.75 6.83 -23.70
CA TYR A 313 4.69 7.83 -23.60
C TYR A 313 3.57 7.41 -22.64
N SER A 314 3.36 6.11 -22.47
CA SER A 314 2.49 5.52 -21.45
C SER A 314 3.18 4.36 -20.75
N LEU A 315 2.98 4.24 -19.45
CA LEU A 315 3.46 3.08 -18.69
C LEU A 315 2.80 1.77 -19.11
N ASP A 316 1.67 1.82 -19.81
CA ASP A 316 1.01 0.63 -20.38
C ASP A 316 1.83 -0.01 -21.51
N GLU A 317 2.71 0.74 -22.17
CA GLU A 317 3.61 0.20 -23.21
C GLU A 317 4.57 -0.86 -22.67
N ILE A 318 4.93 -0.74 -21.39
CA ILE A 318 5.93 -1.58 -20.74
C ILE A 318 5.36 -2.40 -19.59
N ARG A 319 4.05 -2.35 -19.32
CA ARG A 319 3.46 -3.06 -18.20
C ARG A 319 3.42 -4.55 -18.45
N GLY A 320 3.96 -5.34 -17.52
CA GLY A 320 3.88 -6.81 -17.56
C GLY A 320 4.64 -7.46 -18.73
N ILE A 321 5.62 -6.77 -19.32
CA ILE A 321 6.41 -7.26 -20.46
C ILE A 321 7.45 -8.33 -20.10
N VAL A 322 7.71 -8.53 -18.81
CA VAL A 322 8.61 -9.58 -18.27
C VAL A 322 7.85 -10.88 -18.02
#